data_AF-A0ABD6YV47-F1
#
_entry.id   AF-A0ABD6YV47-F1
#
_cell.length_a   1.000
_cell.length_b   1.000
_cell.length_c   1.000
_cell.angle_alpha   90.00
_cell.angle_beta   90.00
_cell.angle_gamma   90.00
#
_symmetry.space_group_name_H-M   'P 1'
#
loop_
_entity.id
_entity.type
_entity.pdbx_description
1 polymer ?
#
loop_
_entity_poly.entity_id
_entity_poly.type
_entity_poly.pdbx_seq_one_letter_code
_entity_poly.pdbx_strand_id
1 'polypeptide(L)'
;MFPQVLKNTSYLNYRNDDVLSHFSCLYNLPAEEIEELFQETKKYIAICTQPGIYINDDMLIIEEMWNSFIVFTSAYTEFCQRFFNRFVHHTPLQKRDETEYINSQIICAETKKDESTQKKELLMNTVYVLCGEKTVSKWFKEYPEKYTKEYIRAIQR
;
A
#
# COMPACT_ATOMS: atom_id res chain seq x y z
N MET A 1 -13.27 18.72 2.85
CA MET A 1 -14.32 17.81 2.35
C MET A 1 -13.60 16.58 1.81
N PHE A 2 -13.70 15.43 2.47
CA PHE A 2 -13.14 14.18 1.93
C PHE A 2 -13.87 13.87 0.60
N PRO A 3 -13.16 13.52 -0.48
CA PRO A 3 -13.79 13.21 -1.76
C PRO A 3 -14.88 12.16 -1.58
N GLN A 4 -16.06 12.39 -2.15
CA GLN A 4 -17.22 11.48 -2.06
C GLN A 4 -16.92 10.05 -2.56
N VAL A 5 -15.81 9.87 -3.29
CA VAL A 5 -15.38 8.62 -3.94
C VAL A 5 -15.21 7.45 -2.96
N LEU A 6 -14.87 7.68 -1.68
CA LEU A 6 -14.54 6.59 -0.75
C LEU A 6 -15.69 6.14 0.16
N LYS A 7 -16.90 6.73 0.05
CA LYS A 7 -18.09 6.14 0.70
C LYS A 7 -18.51 4.82 0.04
N ASN A 8 -18.13 4.60 -1.21
CA ASN A 8 -18.41 3.37 -1.93
C ASN A 8 -17.28 2.37 -1.72
N THR A 9 -17.54 1.30 -0.97
CA THR A 9 -16.59 0.22 -0.71
C THR A 9 -16.67 -0.91 -1.74
N SER A 10 -17.38 -0.73 -2.87
CA SER A 10 -17.57 -1.77 -3.89
C SER A 10 -16.26 -2.31 -4.48
N TYR A 11 -15.18 -1.51 -4.44
CA TYR A 11 -13.86 -1.94 -4.87
C TYR A 11 -13.32 -3.12 -4.04
N LEU A 12 -13.78 -3.30 -2.79
CA LEU A 12 -13.41 -4.46 -1.95
C LEU A 12 -13.99 -5.77 -2.51
N ASN A 13 -15.09 -5.71 -3.26
CA ASN A 13 -15.69 -6.89 -3.89
C ASN A 13 -14.98 -7.28 -5.20
N TYR A 14 -14.02 -6.47 -5.69
CA TYR A 14 -13.23 -6.83 -6.85
C TYR A 14 -12.38 -8.06 -6.56
N ARG A 15 -12.50 -9.10 -7.39
CA ARG A 15 -11.71 -10.33 -7.32
C ARG A 15 -10.93 -10.49 -8.61
N ASN A 16 -9.69 -10.98 -8.49
CA ASN A 16 -8.86 -11.34 -9.63
C ASN A 16 -8.00 -12.56 -9.25
N ASP A 17 -8.39 -13.74 -9.72
CA ASP A 17 -7.72 -15.00 -9.38
C ASP A 17 -6.30 -15.09 -9.98
N ASP A 18 -6.04 -14.41 -11.09
CA ASP A 18 -4.71 -14.38 -11.72
C ASP A 18 -3.71 -13.64 -10.83
N VAL A 19 -4.13 -12.53 -10.21
CA VAL A 19 -3.30 -11.77 -9.25
C VAL A 19 -2.99 -12.61 -8.02
N LEU A 20 -4.00 -13.27 -7.43
CA LEU A 20 -3.84 -14.12 -6.26
C LEU A 20 -2.92 -15.32 -6.56
N SER A 21 -3.13 -15.95 -7.71
CA SER A 21 -2.32 -17.08 -8.17
C SER A 21 -0.87 -16.65 -8.41
N HIS A 22 -0.67 -15.51 -9.06
CA HIS A 22 0.66 -14.94 -9.28
C HIS A 22 1.38 -14.67 -7.96
N PHE A 23 0.72 -14.01 -7.00
CA PHE A 23 1.31 -13.75 -5.69
C PHE A 23 1.66 -15.04 -4.94
N SER A 24 0.81 -16.07 -5.02
CA SER A 24 1.07 -17.39 -4.41
C SER A 24 2.25 -18.15 -5.04
N CYS A 25 2.60 -17.84 -6.29
CA CYS A 25 3.79 -18.37 -6.95
C CYS A 25 5.07 -17.65 -6.49
N LEU A 26 4.97 -16.39 -6.05
CA LEU A 26 6.11 -15.60 -5.58
C LEU A 26 6.38 -15.77 -4.09
N TYR A 27 5.32 -15.97 -3.29
CA TYR A 27 5.39 -15.99 -1.83
C TYR A 27 4.72 -17.23 -1.24
N ASN A 28 5.39 -17.87 -0.30
CA ASN A 28 4.91 -19.05 0.40
C ASN A 28 3.99 -18.69 1.58
N LEU A 29 2.79 -18.20 1.26
CA LEU A 29 1.74 -17.85 2.23
C LEU A 29 0.46 -18.67 2.03
N PRO A 30 -0.34 -18.89 3.09
CA PRO A 30 -1.67 -19.51 2.96
C PRO A 30 -2.60 -18.70 2.07
N ALA A 31 -3.49 -19.36 1.33
CA ALA A 31 -4.40 -18.70 0.39
C ALA A 31 -5.32 -17.66 1.06
N GLU A 32 -5.77 -17.93 2.28
CA GLU A 32 -6.59 -16.99 3.07
C GLU A 32 -5.82 -15.69 3.36
N GLU A 33 -4.53 -15.81 3.69
CA GLU A 33 -3.66 -14.67 3.96
C GLU A 33 -3.38 -13.85 2.69
N ILE A 34 -3.24 -14.52 1.54
CA ILE A 34 -3.07 -13.87 0.23
C ILE A 34 -4.33 -13.08 -0.15
N GLU A 35 -5.51 -13.67 0.05
CA GLU A 35 -6.79 -12.99 -0.18
C GLU A 35 -6.94 -11.77 0.74
N GLU A 36 -6.63 -11.93 2.02
CA GLU A 36 -6.66 -10.84 2.99
C GLU A 36 -5.68 -9.72 2.62
N LEU A 37 -4.45 -10.05 2.21
CA LEU A 37 -3.48 -9.08 1.72
C LEU A 37 -4.01 -8.34 0.49
N PHE A 38 -4.66 -9.02 -0.45
CA PHE A 38 -5.26 -8.36 -1.60
C PHE A 38 -6.42 -7.42 -1.21
N GLN A 39 -7.21 -7.79 -0.20
CA GLN A 39 -8.23 -6.90 0.38
C GLN A 39 -7.61 -5.62 0.97
N GLU A 40 -6.54 -5.75 1.76
CA GLU A 40 -5.83 -4.60 2.33
C GLU A 40 -5.13 -3.76 1.25
N THR A 41 -4.52 -4.37 0.23
CA THR A 41 -3.92 -3.65 -0.90
C THR A 41 -4.94 -2.81 -1.66
N LYS A 42 -6.16 -3.31 -1.87
CA LYS A 42 -7.24 -2.51 -2.51
C LYS A 42 -7.64 -1.30 -1.67
N LYS A 43 -7.70 -1.43 -0.33
CA LYS A 43 -7.91 -0.28 0.58
C LYS A 43 -6.76 0.72 0.42
N TYR A 44 -5.53 0.22 0.34
CA TYR A 44 -4.36 1.06 0.21
C TYR A 44 -4.34 1.86 -1.09
N ILE A 45 -4.63 1.21 -2.24
CA ILE A 45 -4.78 1.89 -3.54
C ILE A 45 -5.89 2.96 -3.47
N ALA A 46 -7.00 2.66 -2.81
CA ALA A 46 -8.07 3.62 -2.58
C ALA A 46 -7.61 4.81 -1.73
N ILE A 47 -6.79 4.61 -0.70
CA ILE A 47 -6.19 5.68 0.11
C ILE A 47 -5.21 6.51 -0.71
N CYS A 48 -4.43 5.92 -1.61
CA CYS A 48 -3.59 6.65 -2.58
C CYS A 48 -4.38 7.55 -3.54
N THR A 49 -5.72 7.50 -3.52
CA THR A 49 -6.52 8.50 -4.23
C THR A 49 -6.47 9.88 -3.56
N GLN A 50 -6.13 9.93 -2.26
CA GLN A 50 -6.04 11.15 -1.49
C GLN A 50 -4.69 11.84 -1.71
N PRO A 51 -4.65 13.19 -1.71
CA PRO A 51 -3.41 13.93 -1.86
C PRO A 51 -2.48 13.69 -0.65
N GLY A 52 -1.17 13.67 -0.90
CA GLY A 52 -0.14 13.59 0.16
C GLY A 52 0.07 12.20 0.77
N ILE A 53 -0.64 11.18 0.29
CA ILE A 53 -0.47 9.79 0.73
C ILE A 53 0.72 9.14 0.04
N TYR A 54 1.52 8.42 0.82
CA TYR A 54 2.68 7.64 0.37
C TYR A 54 2.77 6.36 1.20
N ILE A 55 3.42 5.32 0.65
CA ILE A 55 3.61 4.05 1.36
C ILE A 55 4.63 4.25 2.45
N ASN A 56 4.33 3.82 3.66
CA ASN A 56 5.29 3.77 4.74
C ASN A 56 6.14 2.48 4.66
N ASP A 57 7.39 2.52 5.10
CA ASP A 57 8.27 1.35 5.25
C ASP A 57 7.65 0.23 6.10
N ASP A 58 6.68 0.57 6.94
CA ASP A 58 5.88 -0.34 7.75
C ASP A 58 4.95 -1.27 6.93
N MET A 59 4.77 -1.03 5.63
CA MET A 59 3.75 -1.68 4.80
C MET A 59 4.33 -2.48 3.62
N LEU A 60 5.51 -3.08 3.79
CA LEU A 60 6.24 -3.78 2.72
C LEU A 60 5.42 -4.87 2.02
N ILE A 61 4.68 -5.70 2.77
CA ILE A 61 3.90 -6.78 2.14
C ILE A 61 2.75 -6.25 1.26
N ILE A 62 2.18 -5.09 1.61
CA ILE A 62 1.15 -4.43 0.82
C ILE A 62 1.76 -3.91 -0.48
N GLU A 63 2.99 -3.40 -0.43
CA GLU A 63 3.76 -3.00 -1.60
C GLU A 63 4.04 -4.20 -2.53
N GLU A 64 4.47 -5.34 -1.99
CA GLU A 64 4.71 -6.56 -2.78
C GLU A 64 3.43 -7.07 -3.47
N MET A 65 2.29 -7.03 -2.76
CA MET A 65 1.00 -7.39 -3.34
C MET A 65 0.55 -6.38 -4.40
N TRP A 66 0.79 -5.08 -4.19
CA TRP A 66 0.48 -4.05 -5.19
C TRP A 66 1.34 -4.21 -6.45
N ASN A 67 2.64 -4.48 -6.30
CA ASN A 67 3.54 -4.80 -7.41
C ASN A 67 3.00 -5.99 -8.23
N SER A 68 2.55 -7.03 -7.54
CA SER A 68 1.95 -8.22 -8.19
C SER A 68 0.67 -7.89 -8.94
N PHE A 69 -0.15 -6.94 -8.46
CA PHE A 69 -1.34 -6.50 -9.17
C PHE A 69 -1.00 -5.66 -10.42
N ILE A 70 0.01 -4.78 -10.34
CA ILE A 70 0.40 -3.87 -11.44
C ILE A 70 0.86 -4.63 -12.69
N VAL A 71 1.49 -5.81 -12.51
CA VAL A 71 1.93 -6.67 -13.64
C VAL A 71 0.75 -7.02 -14.56
N PHE A 72 -0.46 -7.16 -14.01
CA PHE A 72 -1.70 -7.33 -14.76
C PHE A 72 -2.24 -5.98 -15.26
N THR A 73 -1.43 -5.29 -16.07
CA THR A 73 -1.64 -3.89 -16.46
C THR A 73 -3.05 -3.57 -16.97
N SER A 74 -3.66 -4.47 -17.77
CA SER A 74 -5.05 -4.31 -18.24
C SER A 74 -6.06 -4.35 -17.10
N ALA A 75 -5.99 -5.38 -16.25
CA ALA A 75 -6.88 -5.53 -15.10
C ALA A 75 -6.69 -4.42 -14.06
N TYR A 76 -5.44 -4.01 -13.82
CA TYR A 76 -5.11 -2.90 -12.93
C TYR A 76 -5.66 -1.57 -13.46
N THR A 77 -5.53 -1.32 -14.77
CA THR A 77 -6.09 -0.12 -15.40
C THR A 77 -7.61 -0.11 -15.31
N GLU A 78 -8.27 -1.24 -15.61
CA GLU A 78 -9.73 -1.36 -15.48
C GLU A 78 -10.18 -1.11 -14.04
N PHE A 79 -9.53 -1.74 -13.05
CA PHE A 79 -9.80 -1.54 -11.63
C PHE A 79 -9.73 -0.06 -11.25
N CYS A 80 -8.64 0.62 -11.62
CA CYS A 80 -8.43 2.03 -11.31
C CYS A 80 -9.50 2.93 -11.96
N GLN A 81 -9.78 2.72 -13.25
CA GLN A 81 -10.79 3.49 -13.97
C GLN A 81 -12.19 3.24 -13.41
N ARG A 82 -12.55 1.98 -13.16
CA ARG A 82 -13.88 1.60 -12.69
C ARG A 82 -14.19 2.16 -11.31
N PHE A 83 -13.25 2.12 -10.37
CA PHE A 83 -13.53 2.46 -8.98
C PHE A 83 -13.09 3.87 -8.57
N PHE A 84 -12.11 4.44 -9.28
CA PHE A 84 -11.55 5.75 -8.92
C PHE A 84 -11.61 6.77 -10.07
N ASN A 85 -12.10 6.38 -11.25
CA ASN A 85 -12.21 7.23 -12.44
C ASN A 85 -10.87 7.90 -12.83
N ARG A 86 -9.76 7.26 -12.48
CA ARG A 86 -8.39 7.70 -12.79
C ARG A 86 -7.42 6.56 -12.60
N PHE A 87 -6.28 6.62 -13.26
CA PHE A 87 -5.18 5.70 -12.98
C PHE A 87 -4.49 6.09 -11.66
N VAL A 88 -4.28 5.12 -10.76
CA VAL A 88 -3.53 5.34 -9.51
C VAL A 88 -2.07 4.97 -9.77
N HIS A 89 -1.20 5.97 -9.82
CA HIS A 89 0.22 5.76 -10.07
C HIS A 89 0.91 5.14 -8.86
N HIS A 90 1.70 4.10 -9.13
CA HIS A 90 2.58 3.48 -8.16
C HIS A 90 3.95 4.17 -8.18
N THR A 91 4.54 4.36 -7.00
CA THR A 91 5.91 4.86 -6.85
C THR A 91 6.69 3.91 -5.94
N PRO A 92 7.62 3.09 -6.50
CA PRO A 92 8.35 2.09 -5.74
C PRO A 92 9.09 2.68 -4.53
N LEU A 93 9.16 1.93 -3.43
CA LEU A 93 9.93 2.32 -2.24
C LEU A 93 11.42 2.58 -2.57
N GLN A 94 12.07 1.73 -3.39
CA GLN A 94 13.50 1.90 -3.72
C GLN A 94 13.84 3.23 -4.40
N LYS A 95 12.98 3.73 -5.29
CA LYS A 95 13.18 5.04 -5.93
C LYS A 95 13.04 6.20 -4.93
N ARG A 96 12.33 5.99 -3.82
CA ARG A 96 12.21 6.97 -2.75
C ARG A 96 13.47 7.02 -1.90
N ASP A 97 14.06 5.88 -1.53
CA ASP A 97 15.32 5.85 -0.79
C ASP A 97 16.41 6.66 -1.50
N GLU A 98 16.54 6.54 -2.82
CA GLU A 98 17.49 7.31 -3.63
C GLU A 98 17.16 8.82 -3.65
N THR A 99 15.89 9.18 -3.80
CA THR A 99 15.45 10.59 -3.81
C THR A 99 15.61 11.25 -2.44
N GLU A 100 15.27 10.52 -1.38
CA GLU A 100 15.42 10.95 0.01
C GLU A 100 16.89 11.04 0.41
N TYR A 101 17.73 10.13 -0.09
CA TYR A 101 19.18 10.18 0.04
C TYR A 101 19.76 11.43 -0.63
N ILE A 102 19.40 11.71 -1.90
CA ILE A 102 19.85 12.94 -2.58
C ILE A 102 19.37 14.19 -1.82
N ASN A 103 18.12 14.23 -1.38
CA ASN A 103 17.59 15.32 -0.57
C ASN A 103 18.29 15.43 0.81
N SER A 104 18.90 14.35 1.33
CA SER A 104 19.63 14.36 2.62
C SER A 104 20.95 15.10 2.55
N GLN A 105 21.52 15.23 1.37
CA GLN A 105 22.69 16.06 1.11
C GLN A 105 22.34 17.55 1.05
N ILE A 106 21.06 17.91 0.88
CA ILE A 106 20.60 19.28 0.59
C ILE A 106 19.85 19.92 1.77
N ILE A 107 19.16 19.11 2.60
CA ILE A 107 18.25 19.56 3.66
C ILE A 107 18.72 19.09 5.04
N CYS A 108 18.70 19.96 6.06
CA CYS A 108 19.10 19.65 7.44
C CYS A 108 18.29 18.49 8.06
N ALA A 109 18.95 17.61 8.81
CA ALA A 109 18.38 16.38 9.37
C ALA A 109 17.12 16.57 10.24
N GLU A 110 17.02 17.68 10.97
CA GLU A 110 15.87 18.01 11.83
C GLU A 110 14.58 18.21 11.02
N THR A 111 14.66 18.96 9.91
CA THR A 111 13.51 19.21 9.03
C THR A 111 12.98 17.95 8.33
N LYS A 112 13.82 16.94 8.13
CA LYS A 112 13.44 15.65 7.52
C LYS A 112 12.71 14.73 8.47
N LYS A 113 13.16 14.68 9.72
CA LYS A 113 12.55 13.85 10.75
C LYS A 113 11.14 14.35 11.08
N ASP A 114 10.94 15.66 11.03
CA ASP A 114 9.62 16.29 11.17
C ASP A 114 8.71 15.95 9.98
N GLU A 115 9.22 16.09 8.74
CA GLU A 115 8.44 15.77 7.52
C GLU A 115 8.00 14.30 7.47
N SER A 116 8.88 13.34 7.76
CA SER A 116 8.54 11.91 7.74
C SER A 116 7.52 11.52 8.82
N THR A 117 7.59 12.17 9.99
CA THR A 117 6.63 11.98 11.09
C THR A 117 5.26 12.53 10.71
N GLN A 118 5.19 13.76 10.19
CA GLN A 118 3.95 14.39 9.76
C GLN A 118 3.25 13.60 8.64
N LYS A 119 4.05 13.13 7.69
CA LYS A 119 3.63 12.25 6.61
C LYS A 119 3.04 10.94 7.16
N LYS A 120 3.68 10.30 8.15
CA LYS A 120 3.19 9.05 8.76
C LYS A 120 1.88 9.27 9.50
N GLU A 121 1.78 10.39 10.22
CA GLU A 121 0.56 10.82 10.92
C GLU A 121 -0.59 11.06 9.93
N LEU A 122 -0.34 11.75 8.81
CA LEU A 122 -1.34 11.96 7.77
C LEU A 122 -1.87 10.64 7.21
N LEU A 123 -0.98 9.69 6.91
CA LEU A 123 -1.37 8.37 6.44
C LEU A 123 -2.23 7.65 7.49
N MET A 124 -1.78 7.58 8.74
CA MET A 124 -2.49 6.89 9.82
C MET A 124 -3.88 7.49 10.07
N ASN A 125 -3.99 8.82 10.11
CA ASN A 125 -5.28 9.52 10.23
C ASN A 125 -6.20 9.24 9.04
N THR A 126 -5.65 9.21 7.82
CA THR A 126 -6.41 8.91 6.61
C THR A 126 -6.93 7.47 6.63
N VAL A 127 -6.10 6.51 7.04
CA VAL A 127 -6.49 5.10 7.23
C VAL A 127 -7.59 4.98 8.28
N TYR A 128 -7.46 5.67 9.41
CA TYR A 128 -8.46 5.65 10.48
C TYR A 128 -9.82 6.16 9.98
N VAL A 129 -9.83 7.32 9.30
CA VAL A 129 -11.06 7.95 8.82
C VAL A 129 -11.75 7.10 7.74
N LEU A 130 -10.99 6.45 6.86
CA LEU A 130 -11.54 5.77 5.68
C LEU A 130 -11.77 4.27 5.87
N CYS A 131 -10.95 3.60 6.69
CA CYS A 131 -10.96 2.16 6.86
C CYS A 131 -11.21 1.71 8.31
N GLY A 132 -11.14 2.63 9.27
CA GLY A 132 -11.41 2.38 10.68
C GLY A 132 -10.21 1.81 11.45
N GLU A 133 -10.40 1.71 12.77
CA GLU A 133 -9.38 1.32 13.75
C GLU A 133 -8.74 -0.05 13.47
N LYS A 134 -9.52 -1.03 13.02
CA LYS A 134 -9.02 -2.38 12.73
C LYS A 134 -7.93 -2.37 11.66
N THR A 135 -8.11 -1.59 10.59
CA THR A 135 -7.10 -1.49 9.53
C THR A 135 -5.87 -0.70 10.01
N VAL A 136 -6.04 0.31 10.87
CA VAL A 136 -4.91 1.01 11.50
C VAL A 136 -4.06 0.04 12.33
N SER A 137 -4.68 -0.74 13.21
CA SER A 137 -3.96 -1.70 14.06
C SER A 137 -3.20 -2.71 13.20
N LYS A 138 -3.87 -3.25 12.18
CA LYS A 138 -3.25 -4.19 11.25
C LYS A 138 -2.03 -3.61 10.54
N TRP A 139 -2.15 -2.43 9.93
CA TRP A 139 -1.08 -1.85 9.10
C TRP A 139 0.09 -1.27 9.89
N PHE A 140 -0.15 -0.70 11.07
CA PHE A 140 0.86 0.03 11.82
C PHE A 140 1.38 -0.71 13.06
N LYS A 141 0.82 -1.88 13.38
CA LYS A 141 1.26 -2.71 14.50
C LYS A 141 1.53 -4.15 14.06
N GLU A 142 0.54 -4.82 13.46
CA GLU A 142 0.67 -6.24 13.14
C GLU A 142 1.59 -6.49 11.94
N TYR A 143 1.42 -5.75 10.84
CA TYR A 143 2.17 -5.96 9.61
C TYR A 143 3.67 -5.66 9.73
N PRO A 144 4.12 -4.59 10.42
CA PRO A 144 5.54 -4.34 10.64
C PRO A 144 6.22 -5.44 11.48
N GLU A 145 5.49 -6.00 12.46
CA GLU A 145 5.99 -7.09 13.30
C GLU A 145 6.02 -8.43 12.54
N LYS A 146 4.99 -8.71 11.73
CA LYS A 146 4.86 -9.97 10.99
C LYS A 146 5.70 -10.00 9.71
N TYR A 147 5.62 -8.96 8.89
CA TYR A 147 6.24 -8.90 7.56
C TYR A 147 7.50 -8.03 7.56
N THR A 148 8.46 -8.41 8.39
CA THR A 148 9.80 -7.81 8.38
C THR A 148 10.49 -8.05 7.03
N LYS A 149 11.50 -7.24 6.69
CA LYS A 149 12.29 -7.42 5.47
C LYS A 149 12.90 -8.82 5.38
N GLU A 150 13.38 -9.34 6.51
CA GLU A 150 13.97 -10.66 6.63
C GLU A 150 12.91 -11.75 6.43
N TYR A 151 11.72 -11.60 7.02
CA TYR A 151 10.65 -12.57 6.87
C TYR A 151 10.14 -12.63 5.42
N ILE A 152 9.87 -11.47 4.80
CA ILE A 152 9.42 -11.40 3.39
C ILE A 152 10.41 -12.14 2.48
N ARG A 153 11.72 -11.92 2.66
CA ARG A 153 12.76 -12.63 1.90
C ARG A 153 12.76 -14.14 2.15
N ALA A 154 12.48 -14.56 3.38
CA ALA A 154 12.45 -15.98 3.74
C ALA A 154 11.25 -16.73 3.17
N ILE A 155 10.11 -16.05 2.97
CA ILE A 155 8.91 -16.64 2.35
C ILE A 155 8.86 -16.46 0.83
N GLN A 156 9.75 -15.65 0.25
CA GLN A 156 9.87 -15.49 -1.20
C GLN A 156 10.46 -16.75 -1.85
N ARG A 157 9.90 -17.17 -2.99
CA ARG A 157 10.30 -18.38 -3.73
C ARG A 157 11.39 -18.11 -4.76
#